data_AF-A0A1G6AQA5-F1
#
_entry.id   AF-A0A1G6AQA5-F1
#
_cell.length_a   1.000
_cell.length_b   1.000
_cell.length_c   1.000
_cell.angle_alpha   90.00
_cell.angle_beta   90.00
_cell.angle_gamma   90.00
#
_symmetry.space_group_name_H-M   'P 1'
#
loop_
_entity.id
_entity.type
_entity.pdbx_description
1 polymer ?
#
loop_
_entity_poly.entity_id
_entity_poly.type
_entity_poly.pdbx_seq_one_letter_code
_entity_poly.pdbx_strand_id
1 'polypeptide(L)'
;MSVQLLDKTRKINKLLHNNNKSKVVFNDICAVLTDILNSNILVISKKGKVLGVGKDDKIPQIEELLLGDVGGFIDPLLNERLLGILSTKENVNLETLGFEKDIKKYCAIITPIDIAGERLGTLFVYRLEQMYDIDDIILSEYGTTVVGLEMMRSVNEENAEEVRKRQIVKSAINTLSFSELEAIIHIFDELSGREGILVASKIADRVGITRSVIVNALRKFESAGVIESRSSGMKGTYIKVLNELVFEEIEEIKKQNNNQ
;
A
#
# COMPACT_ATOMS: atom_id res chain seq x y z
N MET A 1 -6.54 39.29 -3.24
CA MET A 1 -7.33 38.07 -3.48
C MET A 1 -6.74 37.23 -4.61
N SER A 2 -6.87 37.59 -5.89
CA SER A 2 -6.42 36.72 -7.01
C SER A 2 -4.93 36.32 -7.01
N VAL A 3 -4.02 37.22 -6.62
CA VAL A 3 -2.58 36.92 -6.54
C VAL A 3 -2.26 35.92 -5.42
N GLN A 4 -2.93 36.02 -4.27
CA GLN A 4 -2.72 35.11 -3.14
C GLN A 4 -3.20 33.69 -3.44
N LEU A 5 -4.37 33.56 -4.10
CA LEU A 5 -4.86 32.27 -4.57
C LEU A 5 -3.89 31.64 -5.60
N LEU A 6 -3.38 32.43 -6.53
CA LEU A 6 -2.40 31.97 -7.51
C LEU A 6 -1.10 31.48 -6.86
N ASP A 7 -0.60 32.17 -5.83
CA ASP A 7 0.61 31.74 -5.14
C ASP A 7 0.38 30.46 -4.31
N LYS A 8 -0.79 30.32 -3.69
CA LYS A 8 -1.20 29.09 -3.00
C LYS A 8 -1.32 27.91 -3.98
N THR A 9 -1.94 28.08 -5.14
CA THR A 9 -2.02 27.02 -6.17
C THR A 9 -0.64 26.65 -6.73
N ARG A 10 0.28 27.61 -6.89
CA ARG A 10 1.69 27.33 -7.24
C ARG A 10 2.43 26.54 -6.15
N LYS A 11 2.14 26.80 -4.87
CA LYS A 11 2.71 26.05 -3.75
C LYS A 11 2.24 24.59 -3.75
N ILE A 12 0.96 24.34 -4.01
CA ILE A 12 0.42 22.99 -4.20
C ILE A 12 1.08 22.30 -5.40
N ASN A 13 1.20 22.99 -6.54
CA ASN A 13 1.86 22.45 -7.74
C ASN A 13 3.29 21.94 -7.50
N LYS A 14 4.06 22.64 -6.67
CA LYS A 14 5.45 22.25 -6.36
C LYS A 14 5.54 20.88 -5.69
N LEU A 15 4.47 20.41 -5.04
CA LEU A 15 4.40 19.06 -4.48
C LEU A 15 4.49 17.97 -5.55
N LEU A 16 4.07 18.24 -6.79
CA LEU A 16 4.20 17.28 -7.89
C LEU A 16 5.64 17.19 -8.44
N HIS A 17 6.43 18.26 -8.33
CA HIS A 17 7.72 18.38 -8.98
C HIS A 17 8.93 18.15 -8.06
N ASN A 18 8.78 18.33 -6.74
CA ASN A 18 9.91 18.30 -5.80
C ASN A 18 10.26 16.91 -5.24
N ASN A 19 9.62 15.85 -5.71
CA ASN A 19 9.76 14.51 -5.12
C ASN A 19 10.69 13.58 -5.91
N ASN A 20 11.96 14.01 -6.03
CA ASN A 20 13.06 13.18 -6.54
C ASN A 20 13.53 12.09 -5.55
N LYS A 21 12.87 11.93 -4.39
CA LYS A 21 13.03 10.79 -3.50
C LYS A 21 11.86 9.84 -3.69
N SER A 22 12.15 8.55 -3.68
CA SER A 22 11.35 7.40 -4.14
C SER A 22 10.02 7.14 -3.41
N LYS A 23 9.46 8.11 -2.70
CA LYS A 23 8.13 8.03 -2.09
C LYS A 23 7.72 9.42 -1.62
N VAL A 24 6.64 9.97 -2.13
CA VAL A 24 6.05 11.17 -1.51
C VAL A 24 5.41 10.71 -0.21
N VAL A 25 5.76 11.34 0.90
CA VAL A 25 5.10 11.06 2.16
C VAL A 25 3.80 11.86 2.15
N PHE A 26 2.64 11.20 2.23
CA PHE A 26 1.34 11.90 2.28
C PHE A 26 1.32 13.02 3.34
N ASN A 27 2.08 12.86 4.42
CA ASN A 27 2.28 13.90 5.45
C ASN A 27 2.87 15.20 4.90
N ASP A 28 3.77 15.17 3.92
CA ASP A 28 4.36 16.38 3.34
C ASP A 28 3.29 17.15 2.55
N ILE A 29 2.45 16.42 1.81
CA ILE A 29 1.29 17.00 1.11
C ILE A 29 0.32 17.59 2.14
N CYS A 30 -0.05 16.83 3.17
CA CYS A 30 -0.95 17.29 4.21
C CYS A 30 -0.41 18.52 4.92
N ALA A 31 0.88 18.58 5.25
CA ALA A 31 1.51 19.73 5.90
C ALA A 31 1.44 21.00 5.04
N VAL A 32 1.66 20.88 3.73
CA VAL A 32 1.51 22.02 2.82
C VAL A 32 0.05 22.45 2.69
N LEU A 33 -0.89 21.52 2.62
CA LEU A 33 -2.32 21.84 2.59
C LEU A 33 -2.77 22.49 3.91
N THR A 34 -2.25 22.04 5.06
CA THR A 34 -2.50 22.63 6.37
C THR A 34 -2.10 24.09 6.42
N ASP A 35 -0.89 24.43 5.96
CA ASP A 35 -0.41 25.81 5.91
C ASP A 35 -1.21 26.68 4.92
N ILE A 36 -1.64 26.11 3.79
CA ILE A 36 -2.39 26.85 2.77
C ILE A 36 -3.82 27.17 3.20
N LEU A 37 -4.48 26.22 3.86
CA LEU A 37 -5.89 26.32 4.27
C LEU A 37 -6.07 26.79 5.73
N ASN A 38 -4.98 26.83 6.51
CA ASN A 38 -4.98 27.02 7.96
C ASN A 38 -5.92 26.01 8.64
N SER A 39 -5.73 24.73 8.32
CA SER A 39 -6.63 23.64 8.69
C SER A 39 -5.89 22.35 9.02
N ASN A 40 -6.48 21.53 9.88
CA ASN A 40 -6.07 20.13 10.00
C ASN A 40 -6.53 19.35 8.76
N ILE A 41 -5.66 18.47 8.27
CA ILE A 41 -5.84 17.71 7.03
C ILE A 41 -5.65 16.23 7.32
N LEU A 42 -6.56 15.39 6.84
CA LEU A 42 -6.42 13.94 6.84
C LEU A 42 -6.65 13.41 5.43
N VAL A 43 -5.73 12.56 4.96
CA VAL A 43 -5.91 11.74 3.76
C VAL A 43 -6.30 10.33 4.22
N ILE A 44 -7.51 9.91 3.88
CA ILE A 44 -8.10 8.64 4.32
C ILE A 44 -8.30 7.75 3.09
N SER A 45 -7.76 6.54 3.10
CA SER A 45 -7.99 5.55 2.04
C SER A 45 -9.45 5.10 1.97
N LYS A 46 -9.85 4.49 0.85
CA LYS A 46 -11.17 3.83 0.70
C LYS A 46 -11.51 2.86 1.84
N LYS A 47 -10.51 2.22 2.43
CA LYS A 47 -10.67 1.26 3.55
C LYS A 47 -10.74 1.92 4.93
N GLY A 48 -10.71 3.26 5.02
CA GLY A 48 -10.71 3.99 6.29
C GLY A 48 -9.33 4.15 6.93
N LYS A 49 -8.27 3.61 6.33
CA LYS A 49 -6.88 3.81 6.81
C LYS A 49 -6.44 5.24 6.63
N VAL A 50 -5.88 5.86 7.66
CA VAL A 50 -5.27 7.20 7.61
C VAL A 50 -3.88 7.08 6.97
N LEU A 51 -3.71 7.69 5.80
CA LEU A 51 -2.47 7.63 5.01
C LEU A 51 -1.54 8.80 5.30
N GLY A 52 -2.10 9.96 5.64
CA GLY A 52 -1.32 11.15 5.98
C GLY A 52 -2.12 12.14 6.81
N VAL A 53 -1.41 12.89 7.64
CA VAL A 53 -2.00 13.88 8.54
C VAL A 53 -1.19 15.17 8.50
N GLY A 54 -1.89 16.30 8.44
CA GLY A 54 -1.36 17.64 8.62
C GLY A 54 -2.07 18.28 9.82
N LYS A 55 -1.30 18.77 10.79
CA LYS A 55 -1.83 19.34 12.04
C LYS A 55 -1.34 20.78 12.16
N ASP A 56 -2.25 21.69 12.49
CA ASP A 56 -1.94 23.02 13.00
C ASP A 56 -2.13 22.98 14.52
N ASP A 57 -1.08 23.31 15.27
CA ASP A 57 -1.07 23.26 16.75
C ASP A 57 -2.14 24.17 17.39
N LYS A 58 -2.67 25.15 16.64
CA LYS A 58 -3.74 26.04 17.10
C LYS A 58 -5.12 25.40 17.00
N ILE A 59 -5.25 24.28 16.29
CA ILE A 59 -6.52 23.60 16.04
C ILE A 59 -6.52 22.30 16.86
N PRO A 60 -7.32 22.21 17.93
CA PRO A 60 -7.43 20.99 18.71
C PRO A 60 -7.86 19.83 17.83
N GLN A 61 -7.24 18.68 18.04
CA GLN A 61 -7.57 17.48 17.28
C GLN A 61 -8.97 16.99 17.65
N ILE A 62 -9.75 16.62 16.65
CA ILE A 62 -10.97 15.84 16.87
C ILE A 62 -10.52 14.39 17.14
N GLU A 63 -10.62 13.95 18.39
CA GLU A 63 -10.24 12.58 18.80
C GLU A 63 -11.37 11.57 18.61
N GLU A 64 -12.62 12.06 18.59
CA GLU A 64 -13.81 11.23 18.41
C GLU A 64 -13.91 10.75 16.95
N LEU A 65 -14.04 9.44 16.75
CA LEU A 65 -14.16 8.74 15.44
C LEU A 65 -12.96 8.87 14.48
N LEU A 66 -12.09 9.85 14.72
CA LEU A 66 -10.85 10.10 13.98
C LEU A 66 -9.66 9.69 14.84
N LEU A 67 -9.21 8.45 14.66
CA LEU A 67 -7.89 8.01 15.15
C LEU A 67 -6.82 8.70 14.29
N GLY A 68 -6.47 9.94 14.65
CA GLY A 68 -5.64 10.85 13.84
C GLY A 68 -4.15 10.54 13.78
N ASP A 69 -3.80 9.25 13.86
CA ASP A 69 -2.44 8.75 13.71
C ASP A 69 -2.29 8.02 12.37
N VAL A 70 -1.16 8.28 11.71
CA VAL A 70 -0.83 7.66 10.42
C VAL A 70 -0.75 6.14 10.59
N GLY A 71 -1.45 5.41 9.72
CA GLY A 71 -1.54 3.95 9.77
C GLY A 71 -2.73 3.41 10.58
N GLY A 72 -3.36 4.24 11.41
CA GLY A 72 -4.61 3.93 12.08
C GLY A 72 -5.81 3.87 11.11
N PHE A 73 -6.95 3.43 11.62
CA PHE A 73 -8.21 3.38 10.89
C PHE A 73 -9.23 4.29 11.57
N ILE A 74 -9.98 5.05 10.80
CA ILE A 74 -11.14 5.79 11.34
C ILE A 74 -12.28 4.83 11.69
N ASP A 75 -13.27 5.32 12.42
CA ASP A 75 -14.49 4.55 12.70
C ASP A 75 -15.14 4.01 11.41
N PRO A 76 -15.51 2.72 11.33
CA PRO A 76 -16.08 2.13 10.13
C PRO A 76 -17.38 2.80 9.65
N LEU A 77 -18.26 3.21 10.57
CA LEU A 77 -19.53 3.87 10.22
C LEU A 77 -19.29 5.31 9.75
N LEU A 78 -18.28 5.99 10.30
CA LEU A 78 -17.80 7.25 9.73
C LEU A 78 -17.28 7.03 8.30
N ASN A 79 -16.43 6.02 8.07
CA ASN A 79 -15.89 5.74 6.74
C ASN A 79 -16.99 5.47 5.70
N GLU A 80 -18.00 4.67 6.04
CA GLU A 80 -19.16 4.42 5.17
C GLU A 80 -19.88 5.72 4.79
N ARG A 81 -20.11 6.61 5.76
CA ARG A 81 -20.73 7.92 5.53
C ARG A 81 -19.87 8.82 4.64
N LEU A 82 -18.55 8.82 4.83
CA LEU A 82 -17.61 9.57 3.99
C LEU A 82 -17.59 9.05 2.54
N LEU A 83 -17.70 7.73 2.34
CA LEU A 83 -17.79 7.12 1.01
C LEU A 83 -19.11 7.45 0.30
N GLY A 84 -20.19 7.69 1.06
CA GLY A 84 -21.47 8.17 0.53
C GLY A 84 -21.46 9.61 0.02
N ILE A 85 -20.39 10.38 0.27
CA ILE A 85 -20.22 11.74 -0.25
C ILE A 85 -19.60 11.67 -1.64
N LEU A 86 -20.39 12.02 -2.66
CA LEU A 86 -20.03 11.91 -4.08
C LEU A 86 -19.48 13.19 -4.71
N SER A 87 -19.55 14.31 -4.01
CA SER A 87 -19.01 15.61 -4.43
C SER A 87 -18.47 16.35 -3.22
N THR A 88 -17.60 17.32 -3.42
CA THR A 88 -17.12 18.19 -2.34
C THR A 88 -18.30 18.73 -1.54
N LYS A 89 -18.22 18.60 -0.22
CA LYS A 89 -19.12 19.27 0.72
C LYS A 89 -18.31 20.18 1.61
N GLU A 90 -18.60 21.46 1.57
CA GLU A 90 -18.01 22.51 2.39
C GLU A 90 -18.86 22.79 3.63
N ASN A 91 -18.22 23.34 4.67
CA ASN A 91 -18.87 23.80 5.90
C ASN A 91 -19.82 22.76 6.52
N VAL A 92 -19.41 21.48 6.46
CA VAL A 92 -20.23 20.34 6.86
C VAL A 92 -20.51 20.36 8.35
N ASN A 93 -21.78 20.16 8.73
CA ASN A 93 -22.12 19.89 10.13
C ASN A 93 -21.66 18.48 10.51
N LEU A 94 -20.66 18.39 11.39
CA LEU A 94 -20.08 17.13 11.84
C LEU A 94 -21.08 16.24 12.61
N GLU A 95 -22.14 16.79 13.22
CA GLU A 95 -23.21 15.97 13.83
C GLU A 95 -23.83 15.00 12.82
N THR A 96 -23.96 15.42 11.56
CA THR A 96 -24.52 14.58 10.48
C THR A 96 -23.61 13.40 10.11
N LEU A 97 -22.34 13.47 10.49
CA LEU A 97 -21.35 12.41 10.33
C LEU A 97 -21.17 11.58 11.60
N GLY A 98 -21.97 11.84 12.64
CA GLY A 98 -22.02 11.09 13.88
C GLY A 98 -21.06 11.54 14.96
N PHE A 99 -20.44 12.72 14.83
CA PHE A 99 -19.65 13.28 15.91
C PHE A 99 -20.58 13.94 16.95
N GLU A 100 -20.33 13.74 18.23
CA GLU A 100 -21.21 14.19 19.31
C GLU A 100 -20.58 15.26 20.21
N LYS A 101 -19.26 15.23 20.44
CA LYS A 101 -18.60 16.04 21.48
C LYS A 101 -17.90 17.28 20.94
N ASP A 102 -18.28 18.44 21.45
CA ASP A 102 -17.62 19.74 21.22
C ASP A 102 -17.36 20.06 19.72
N ILE A 103 -18.24 19.59 18.83
CA ILE A 103 -18.00 19.68 17.39
C ILE A 103 -18.45 20.99 16.74
N LYS A 104 -19.35 21.74 17.40
CA LYS A 104 -19.99 22.92 16.81
C LYS A 104 -19.01 24.05 16.46
N LYS A 105 -17.83 24.03 17.09
CA LYS A 105 -16.73 24.96 16.83
C LYS A 105 -15.94 24.62 15.57
N TYR A 106 -16.13 23.44 14.96
CA TYR A 106 -15.40 23.05 13.76
C TYR A 106 -16.22 23.28 12.50
N CYS A 107 -15.55 23.77 11.46
CA CYS A 107 -16.04 23.74 10.10
C CYS A 107 -15.18 22.74 9.31
N ALA A 108 -15.81 21.94 8.44
CA ALA A 108 -15.11 20.93 7.65
C ALA A 108 -15.41 21.01 6.15
N ILE A 109 -14.40 20.75 5.31
CA ILE A 109 -14.56 20.36 3.92
C ILE A 109 -14.29 18.86 3.81
N ILE A 110 -15.14 18.17 3.07
CA ILE A 110 -14.97 16.76 2.75
C ILE A 110 -14.96 16.65 1.23
N THR A 111 -13.80 16.29 0.69
CA THR A 111 -13.62 16.14 -0.75
C THR A 111 -13.37 14.68 -1.09
N PRO A 112 -14.16 14.07 -1.98
CA PRO A 112 -13.90 12.72 -2.44
C PRO A 112 -12.64 12.68 -3.31
N ILE A 113 -11.76 11.69 -3.08
CA ILE A 113 -10.56 11.50 -3.89
C ILE A 113 -10.90 10.50 -5.00
N ASP A 114 -11.39 11.03 -6.11
CA ASP A 114 -11.73 10.28 -7.32
C ASP A 114 -10.73 10.58 -8.44
N ILE A 115 -10.16 9.54 -9.06
CA ILE A 115 -9.25 9.68 -10.19
C ILE A 115 -9.42 8.53 -11.17
N ALA A 116 -9.42 8.83 -12.47
CA ALA A 116 -9.68 7.84 -13.54
C ALA A 116 -10.99 7.03 -13.34
N GLY A 117 -12.01 7.63 -12.72
CA GLY A 117 -13.30 6.97 -12.45
C GLY A 117 -13.29 6.02 -11.24
N GLU A 118 -12.20 5.98 -10.48
CA GLU A 118 -12.09 5.17 -9.26
C GLU A 118 -12.02 6.04 -8.00
N ARG A 119 -12.82 5.67 -6.99
CA ARG A 119 -12.77 6.25 -5.64
C ARG A 119 -11.60 5.66 -4.85
N LEU A 120 -10.55 6.46 -4.65
CA LEU A 120 -9.35 6.07 -3.90
C LEU A 120 -9.45 6.35 -2.41
N GLY A 121 -10.21 7.37 -2.01
CA GLY A 121 -10.26 7.80 -0.61
C GLY A 121 -11.03 9.08 -0.38
N THR A 122 -10.79 9.73 0.76
CA THR A 122 -11.44 10.98 1.16
C THR A 122 -10.39 11.93 1.72
N LEU A 123 -10.41 13.18 1.28
CA LEU A 123 -9.70 14.27 1.93
C LEU A 123 -10.65 14.90 2.95
N PHE A 124 -10.24 14.89 4.22
CA PHE A 124 -10.99 15.48 5.31
C PHE A 124 -10.23 16.68 5.86
N VAL A 125 -10.83 17.86 5.78
CA VAL A 125 -10.21 19.14 6.11
C VAL A 125 -11.05 19.84 7.14
N TYR A 126 -10.47 20.28 8.27
CA TYR A 126 -11.25 20.98 9.29
C TYR A 126 -10.46 22.07 10.03
N ARG A 127 -11.17 23.12 10.45
CA ARG A 127 -10.62 24.22 11.25
C ARG A 127 -11.65 24.78 12.23
N LEU A 128 -11.20 25.63 13.15
CA LEU A 128 -12.05 26.27 14.15
C LEU A 128 -12.75 27.52 13.60
N GLU A 129 -14.04 27.65 13.91
CA GLU A 129 -14.91 28.85 13.92
C GLU A 129 -15.04 29.63 12.60
N GLN A 130 -14.18 29.38 11.63
CA GLN A 130 -14.14 30.06 10.35
C GLN A 130 -14.64 29.14 9.24
N MET A 131 -15.76 29.52 8.63
CA MET A 131 -16.28 28.86 7.43
C MET A 131 -15.29 28.98 6.27
N TYR A 132 -15.28 27.96 5.42
CA TYR A 132 -14.54 27.94 4.18
C TYR A 132 -15.25 28.75 3.10
N ASP A 133 -14.47 29.54 2.38
CA ASP A 133 -14.93 30.31 1.24
C ASP A 133 -14.59 29.61 -0.09
N ILE A 134 -14.88 30.28 -1.22
CA ILE A 134 -14.65 29.72 -2.54
C ILE A 134 -13.16 29.47 -2.83
N ASP A 135 -12.26 30.33 -2.34
CA ASP A 135 -10.82 30.18 -2.57
C ASP A 135 -10.32 28.93 -1.82
N ASP A 136 -10.81 28.70 -0.60
CA ASP A 136 -10.52 27.49 0.18
C ASP A 136 -11.05 26.22 -0.51
N ILE A 137 -12.26 26.26 -1.07
CA ILE A 137 -12.84 25.13 -1.81
C ILE A 137 -12.01 24.80 -3.06
N ILE A 138 -11.64 25.82 -3.85
CA ILE A 138 -10.78 25.66 -5.03
C ILE A 138 -9.44 25.01 -4.64
N LEU A 139 -8.81 25.50 -3.57
CA LEU A 139 -7.54 24.95 -3.08
C LEU A 139 -7.69 23.53 -2.53
N SER A 140 -8.80 23.22 -1.87
CA SER A 140 -9.10 21.88 -1.37
C SER A 140 -9.29 20.87 -2.50
N GLU A 141 -10.07 21.20 -3.53
CA GLU A 141 -10.25 20.32 -4.70
C GLU A 141 -8.95 20.16 -5.50
N TYR A 142 -8.21 21.25 -5.66
CA TYR A 142 -6.91 21.19 -6.32
C TYR A 142 -5.91 20.33 -5.54
N GLY A 143 -5.86 20.51 -4.22
CA GLY A 143 -5.09 19.67 -3.31
C GLY A 143 -5.50 18.20 -3.36
N THR A 144 -6.81 17.93 -3.41
CA THR A 144 -7.37 16.58 -3.56
C THR A 144 -6.90 15.92 -4.85
N THR A 145 -6.84 16.66 -5.95
CA THR A 145 -6.33 16.14 -7.23
C THR A 145 -4.86 15.74 -7.11
N VAL A 146 -4.03 16.56 -6.45
CA VAL A 146 -2.61 16.24 -6.20
C VAL A 146 -2.45 15.01 -5.29
N VAL A 147 -3.25 14.91 -4.23
CA VAL A 147 -3.29 13.73 -3.36
C VAL A 147 -3.69 12.49 -4.17
N GLY A 148 -4.73 12.60 -5.01
CA GLY A 148 -5.21 11.50 -5.84
C GLY A 148 -4.17 10.99 -6.84
N LEU A 149 -3.41 11.89 -7.46
CA LEU A 149 -2.28 11.54 -8.34
C LEU A 149 -1.22 10.74 -7.58
N GLU A 150 -0.89 11.14 -6.36
CA GLU A 150 0.09 10.43 -5.55
C GLU A 150 -0.44 9.08 -5.03
N MET A 151 -1.73 9.01 -4.68
CA MET A 151 -2.37 7.74 -4.33
C MET A 151 -2.34 6.76 -5.50
N MET A 152 -2.69 7.21 -6.72
CA MET A 152 -2.62 6.37 -7.92
C MET A 152 -1.18 5.91 -8.18
N ARG A 153 -0.20 6.81 -8.04
CA ARG A 153 1.22 6.47 -8.18
C ARG A 153 1.63 5.39 -7.18
N SER A 154 1.30 5.55 -5.91
CA SER A 154 1.62 4.56 -4.86
C SER A 154 0.99 3.20 -5.14
N VAL A 155 -0.25 3.15 -5.62
CA VAL A 155 -0.92 1.89 -6.01
C VAL A 155 -0.22 1.25 -7.21
N ASN A 156 0.15 2.05 -8.22
CA ASN A 156 0.87 1.54 -9.39
C ASN A 156 2.26 1.02 -9.05
N GLU A 157 2.99 1.68 -8.15
CA GLU A 157 4.30 1.23 -7.69
C GLU A 157 4.20 -0.09 -6.91
N GLU A 158 3.20 -0.22 -6.02
CA GLU A 158 2.93 -1.47 -5.28
C GLU A 158 2.58 -2.63 -6.23
N ASN A 159 1.68 -2.39 -7.18
CA ASN A 159 1.32 -3.38 -8.20
C ASN A 159 2.51 -3.78 -9.07
N ALA A 160 3.35 -2.83 -9.50
CA ALA A 160 4.53 -3.10 -10.30
C ALA A 160 5.57 -3.93 -9.52
N GLU A 161 5.73 -3.68 -8.22
CA GLU A 161 6.59 -4.47 -7.35
C GLU A 161 6.08 -5.91 -7.20
N GLU A 162 4.78 -6.11 -7.00
CA GLU A 162 4.16 -7.43 -6.93
C GLU A 162 4.32 -8.21 -8.24
N VAL A 163 4.03 -7.57 -9.39
CA VAL A 163 4.24 -8.15 -10.73
C VAL A 163 5.71 -8.54 -10.92
N ARG A 164 6.65 -7.69 -10.50
CA ARG A 164 8.07 -7.97 -10.59
C ARG A 164 8.45 -9.18 -9.72
N LYS A 165 7.96 -9.26 -8.49
CA LYS A 165 8.18 -10.42 -7.59
C LYS A 165 7.64 -11.70 -8.21
N ARG A 166 6.44 -11.68 -8.77
CA ARG A 166 5.86 -12.85 -9.46
C ARG A 166 6.68 -13.25 -10.69
N GLN A 167 7.12 -12.28 -11.50
CA GLN A 167 7.92 -12.53 -12.70
C GLN A 167 9.28 -13.17 -12.39
N ILE A 168 9.93 -12.81 -11.27
CA ILE A 168 11.17 -13.44 -10.81
C ILE A 168 10.94 -14.93 -10.54
N VAL A 169 9.86 -15.28 -9.85
CA VAL A 169 9.49 -16.68 -9.56
C VAL A 169 9.22 -17.44 -10.85
N LYS A 170 8.38 -16.90 -11.74
CA LYS A 170 8.09 -17.53 -13.04
C LYS A 170 9.34 -17.75 -13.87
N SER A 171 10.24 -16.77 -13.89
CA SER A 171 11.52 -16.89 -14.61
C SER A 171 12.40 -17.98 -14.01
N ALA A 172 12.48 -18.08 -12.69
CA ALA A 172 13.22 -19.15 -12.01
C ALA A 172 12.67 -20.53 -12.37
N ILE A 173 11.35 -20.70 -12.32
CA ILE A 173 10.66 -21.94 -12.69
C ILE A 173 10.96 -22.32 -14.15
N ASN A 174 10.87 -21.37 -15.08
CA ASN A 174 11.11 -21.61 -16.51
C ASN A 174 12.57 -22.01 -16.83
N THR A 175 13.51 -21.79 -15.91
CA THR A 175 14.90 -22.26 -16.08
C THR A 175 15.11 -23.71 -15.63
N LEU A 176 14.12 -24.32 -14.96
CA LEU A 176 14.18 -25.71 -14.52
C LEU A 176 13.85 -26.67 -15.67
N SER A 177 14.58 -27.77 -15.73
CA SER A 177 14.17 -28.95 -16.48
C SER A 177 13.02 -29.67 -15.77
N PHE A 178 12.34 -30.57 -16.47
CA PHE A 178 11.21 -31.34 -15.92
C PHE A 178 11.56 -32.01 -14.57
N SER A 179 12.67 -32.74 -14.50
CA SER A 179 13.09 -33.42 -13.27
C SER A 179 13.52 -32.44 -12.17
N GLU A 180 14.05 -31.26 -12.52
CA GLU A 180 14.36 -30.22 -11.53
C GLU A 180 13.10 -29.57 -10.96
N LEU A 181 12.08 -29.36 -11.79
CA LEU A 181 10.77 -28.85 -11.37
C LEU A 181 10.07 -29.83 -10.43
N GLU A 182 10.04 -31.12 -10.78
CA GLU A 182 9.49 -32.18 -9.93
C GLU A 182 10.24 -32.24 -8.59
N ALA A 183 11.57 -32.13 -8.61
CA ALA A 183 12.37 -32.04 -7.39
C ALA A 183 11.96 -30.84 -6.51
N ILE A 184 11.79 -29.66 -7.11
CA ILE A 184 11.41 -28.43 -6.41
C ILE A 184 10.02 -28.56 -5.79
N ILE A 185 9.05 -29.13 -6.50
CA ILE A 185 7.71 -29.40 -5.97
C ILE A 185 7.81 -30.18 -4.65
N HIS A 186 8.55 -31.29 -4.66
CA HIS A 186 8.71 -32.13 -3.46
C HIS A 186 9.51 -31.46 -2.34
N ILE A 187 10.49 -30.61 -2.68
CA ILE A 187 11.25 -29.83 -1.71
C ILE A 187 10.33 -28.88 -0.95
N PHE A 188 9.47 -28.14 -1.67
CA PHE A 188 8.55 -27.20 -1.06
C PHE A 188 7.41 -27.89 -0.29
N ASP A 189 7.02 -29.11 -0.67
CA ASP A 189 6.08 -29.93 0.10
C ASP A 189 6.65 -30.41 1.44
N GLU A 190 7.96 -30.70 1.48
CA GLU A 190 8.64 -31.12 2.72
C GLU A 190 9.04 -29.91 3.60
N LEU A 191 9.03 -28.69 3.03
CA LEU A 191 9.30 -27.46 3.77
C LEU A 191 8.05 -27.05 4.58
N SER A 192 8.11 -27.20 5.89
CA SER A 192 7.03 -26.77 6.79
C SER A 192 7.11 -25.26 7.06
N GLY A 193 6.73 -24.45 6.07
CA GLY A 193 6.69 -22.98 6.17
C GLY A 193 7.73 -22.28 5.30
N ARG A 194 8.21 -21.10 5.73
CA ARG A 194 9.10 -20.23 4.94
C ARG A 194 10.59 -20.57 5.05
N GLU A 195 10.95 -21.46 5.99
CA GLU A 195 12.32 -21.86 6.22
C GLU A 195 12.40 -23.27 6.80
N GLY A 196 13.51 -23.96 6.58
CA GLY A 196 13.68 -25.33 7.07
C GLY A 196 14.99 -25.97 6.62
N ILE A 197 15.28 -27.15 7.16
CA ILE A 197 16.46 -27.94 6.80
C ILE A 197 16.03 -29.07 5.88
N LEU A 198 16.65 -29.12 4.70
CA LEU A 198 16.38 -30.10 3.66
C LEU A 198 17.53 -31.12 3.56
N VAL A 199 17.18 -32.41 3.54
CA VAL A 199 18.15 -33.49 3.30
C VAL A 199 17.99 -34.00 1.87
N ALA A 200 18.85 -33.53 0.95
CA ALA A 200 18.74 -33.83 -0.48
C ALA A 200 18.75 -35.34 -0.81
N SER A 201 19.49 -36.16 -0.06
CA SER A 201 19.48 -37.63 -0.27
C SER A 201 18.12 -38.26 -0.02
N LYS A 202 17.39 -37.80 1.01
CA LYS A 202 16.06 -38.32 1.36
C LYS A 202 15.02 -38.04 0.26
N ILE A 203 15.14 -36.90 -0.39
CA ILE A 203 14.25 -36.51 -1.50
C ILE A 203 14.64 -37.24 -2.78
N ALA A 204 15.94 -37.34 -3.07
CA ALA A 204 16.46 -38.08 -4.21
C ALA A 204 15.97 -39.54 -4.22
N ASP A 205 16.08 -40.22 -3.07
CA ASP A 205 15.67 -41.62 -2.93
C ASP A 205 14.14 -41.79 -3.04
N ARG A 206 13.34 -40.80 -2.58
CA ARG A 206 11.87 -40.85 -2.63
C ARG A 206 11.33 -40.62 -4.05
N VAL A 207 11.90 -39.66 -4.77
CA VAL A 207 11.43 -39.24 -6.11
C VAL A 207 12.11 -40.08 -7.22
N GLY A 208 13.18 -40.80 -6.89
CA GLY A 208 13.91 -41.62 -7.86
C GLY A 208 14.81 -40.80 -8.81
N ILE A 209 15.34 -39.67 -8.32
CA ILE A 209 16.22 -38.77 -9.08
C ILE A 209 17.61 -38.70 -8.47
N THR A 210 18.59 -38.20 -9.21
CA THR A 210 19.95 -38.00 -8.68
C THR A 210 20.03 -36.76 -7.78
N ARG A 211 20.89 -36.80 -6.75
CA ARG A 211 21.10 -35.64 -5.86
C ARG A 211 21.55 -34.37 -6.58
N SER A 212 22.25 -34.52 -7.71
CA SER A 212 22.70 -33.38 -8.54
C SER A 212 21.54 -32.60 -9.14
N VAL A 213 20.42 -33.25 -9.48
CA VAL A 213 19.19 -32.59 -9.95
C VAL A 213 18.65 -31.64 -8.89
N ILE A 214 18.56 -32.11 -7.64
CA ILE A 214 18.10 -31.31 -6.49
C ILE A 214 19.01 -30.09 -6.26
N VAL A 215 20.32 -30.31 -6.23
CA VAL A 215 21.31 -29.25 -5.98
C VAL A 215 21.27 -28.20 -7.10
N ASN A 216 21.14 -28.63 -8.36
CA ASN A 216 21.04 -27.71 -9.49
C ASN A 216 19.76 -26.88 -9.45
N ALA A 217 18.62 -27.50 -9.12
CA ALA A 217 17.35 -26.81 -8.99
C ALA A 217 17.40 -25.73 -7.89
N LEU A 218 17.92 -26.08 -6.72
CA LEU A 218 18.12 -25.13 -5.61
C LEU A 218 19.05 -23.97 -6.01
N ARG A 219 20.15 -24.27 -6.72
CA ARG A 219 21.10 -23.25 -7.20
C ARG A 219 20.46 -22.27 -8.18
N LYS A 220 19.56 -22.73 -9.06
CA LYS A 220 18.82 -21.86 -9.99
C LYS A 220 17.88 -20.92 -9.24
N PHE A 221 17.16 -21.42 -8.23
CA PHE A 221 16.27 -20.62 -7.40
C PHE A 221 17.03 -19.61 -6.53
N GLU A 222 18.18 -20.01 -5.98
CA GLU A 222 19.07 -19.12 -5.24
C GLU A 222 19.64 -18.02 -6.14
N SER A 223 20.08 -18.37 -7.36
CA SER A 223 20.59 -17.41 -8.34
C SER A 223 19.53 -16.39 -8.79
N ALA A 224 18.26 -16.79 -8.81
CA ALA A 224 17.14 -15.90 -9.11
C ALA A 224 16.67 -15.06 -7.90
N GLY A 225 17.24 -15.29 -6.70
CA GLY A 225 16.83 -14.61 -5.48
C GLY A 225 15.45 -15.06 -4.95
N VAL A 226 14.99 -16.25 -5.32
CA VAL A 226 13.73 -16.83 -4.82
C VAL A 226 13.95 -17.44 -3.43
N ILE A 227 15.12 -18.06 -3.22
CA ILE A 227 15.54 -18.65 -1.95
C ILE A 227 16.95 -18.21 -1.57
N GLU A 228 17.30 -18.41 -0.32
CA GLU A 228 18.66 -18.40 0.19
C GLU A 228 18.98 -19.81 0.69
N SER A 229 20.15 -20.35 0.35
CA SER A 229 20.57 -21.67 0.79
C SER A 229 21.88 -21.61 1.58
N ARG A 230 21.96 -22.38 2.66
CA ARG A 230 23.18 -22.52 3.47
C ARG A 230 23.45 -23.98 3.80
N SER A 231 24.60 -24.49 3.37
CA SER A 231 25.02 -25.84 3.73
C SER A 231 25.20 -25.97 5.25
N SER A 232 24.57 -26.98 5.84
CA SER A 232 24.74 -27.39 7.25
C SER A 232 25.55 -28.69 7.35
N GLY A 233 26.36 -29.00 6.34
CA GLY A 233 27.14 -30.22 6.25
C GLY A 233 26.25 -31.47 6.24
N MET A 234 26.55 -32.43 7.12
CA MET A 234 25.80 -33.70 7.20
C MET A 234 24.35 -33.55 7.64
N LYS A 235 23.97 -32.41 8.24
CA LYS A 235 22.59 -32.15 8.67
C LYS A 235 21.65 -31.78 7.51
N GLY A 236 22.21 -31.48 6.33
CA GLY A 236 21.45 -31.05 5.15
C GLY A 236 21.75 -29.60 4.77
N THR A 237 20.84 -29.00 4.01
CA THR A 237 20.91 -27.62 3.55
C THR A 237 19.77 -26.84 4.18
N TYR A 238 20.08 -25.77 4.90
CA TYR A 238 19.07 -24.83 5.37
C TYR A 238 18.62 -23.98 4.18
N ILE A 239 17.32 -23.87 4.01
CA ILE A 239 16.67 -23.09 2.95
C ILE A 239 15.78 -22.06 3.61
N LYS A 240 15.85 -20.83 3.12
CA LYS A 240 14.95 -19.74 3.48
C LYS A 240 14.33 -19.16 2.22
N VAL A 241 13.01 -19.05 2.20
CA VAL A 241 12.28 -18.47 1.07
C VAL A 241 12.34 -16.95 1.17
N LEU A 242 12.84 -16.29 0.12
CA LEU A 242 12.92 -14.84 0.02
C LEU A 242 11.70 -14.24 -0.70
N ASN A 243 11.08 -15.01 -1.59
CA ASN A 243 9.90 -14.61 -2.34
C ASN A 243 8.77 -15.63 -2.17
N GLU A 244 7.76 -15.27 -1.38
CA GLU A 244 6.67 -16.17 -0.98
C GLU A 244 5.70 -16.51 -2.11
N LEU A 245 5.68 -15.73 -3.20
CA LEU A 245 4.86 -16.03 -4.38
C LEU A 245 5.28 -17.36 -5.05
N VAL A 246 6.44 -17.91 -4.68
CA VAL A 246 6.87 -19.25 -5.09
C VAL A 246 5.88 -20.35 -4.68
N PHE A 247 5.23 -20.23 -3.52
CA PHE A 247 4.26 -21.21 -3.06
C PHE A 247 3.01 -21.20 -3.94
N GLU A 248 2.49 -20.02 -4.27
CA GLU A 248 1.32 -19.86 -5.14
C GLU A 248 1.59 -20.43 -6.54
N GLU A 249 2.73 -20.07 -7.15
CA GLU A 249 3.09 -20.49 -8.50
C GLU A 249 3.33 -22.01 -8.58
N ILE A 250 3.95 -22.62 -7.56
CA ILE A 250 4.13 -24.08 -7.49
C ILE A 250 2.76 -24.79 -7.39
N GLU A 251 1.84 -24.27 -6.58
CA GLU A 251 0.49 -24.82 -6.46
C GLU A 251 -0.32 -24.71 -7.76
N GLU A 252 -0.18 -23.62 -8.52
CA GLU A 252 -0.79 -23.48 -9.84
C GLU A 252 -0.27 -24.55 -10.82
N ILE A 253 1.04 -24.80 -10.83
CA ILE A 253 1.67 -25.81 -11.70
C ILE A 253 1.17 -27.22 -11.34
N LYS A 254 1.08 -27.55 -10.05
CA LYS A 254 0.52 -28.84 -9.60
C LYS A 254 -0.89 -29.06 -10.11
N LYS A 255 -1.75 -28.03 -10.02
CA LYS A 255 -3.13 -28.10 -10.51
C LYS A 255 -3.21 -28.32 -12.01
N GLN A 256 -2.31 -27.71 -12.78
CA GLN A 256 -2.24 -27.91 -14.24
C GLN A 256 -1.80 -29.34 -14.58
N ASN A 257 -0.80 -29.87 -13.88
CA ASN A 257 -0.31 -31.23 -14.11
C ASN A 257 -1.31 -32.33 -13.70
N ASN A 258 -2.15 -32.09 -12.68
CA ASN A 258 -3.18 -33.03 -12.25
C ASN A 258 -4.43 -33.06 -13.15
N ASN A 259 -4.58 -32.07 -14.04
CA ASN A 259 -5.70 -31.97 -15.00
C ASN A 259 -5.33 -32.48 -16.41
N GLN A 260 -4.12 -33.04 -16.59
CA GLN A 260 -3.66 -33.71 -17.80
C GLN A 260 -3.60 -35.22 -17.57
#